data_AF-A0AAU9WWQ6-F1
#
_entry.id   AF-A0AAU9WWQ6-F1
#
_cell.length_a   1.000
_cell.length_b   1.000
_cell.length_c   1.000
_cell.angle_alpha   90.00
_cell.angle_beta   90.00
_cell.angle_gamma   90.00
#
_symmetry.space_group_name_H-M   'P 1'
#
loop_
_entity.id
_entity.type
_entity.pdbx_description
1 polymer ?
#
loop_
_entity_poly.entity_id
_entity_poly.type
_entity_poly.pdbx_seq_one_letter_code
_entity_poly.pdbx_strand_id
1 'polypeptide(L)'
;MGNTSSAEEIKLGDRIGEGSYGEVFKAVWNGKRVAAKRIRPVFFEGDYDGSIRAAFLEKFKKEWEILRSIDHDNIVKYFTAIVPPSPESPIIVTELLECDLAKHIRNSTTKPKVPFSDVIKIMLDVAEALHYIHTLKEPIVHRDLASKNVLLTKTLHAKIADLGQAKAFPRGAMYATAMPGTPVYAAPETYPTGLGGLPKGDKARYTEKIDIFSFGAMLLEIIIGHLPAHDLPDPILEDGEIVPEYIRRSEDLEEMGPNHPLHSLVLQCLDNIPEKRPNAGKIIEELLKFSKVVDRTLSSSPAGDKVGAMSHIHYDHKFKLVVLGESGVGKTSIVTRFLNANSQLSGITLPRTLQSEDHFQRLRFRDKSVHLHIVDVGGHELARASSLAPQIFRRVRGAVIAFDLLSEMSFLEVPNWVKVVREKCGEELPIVLVGNKDDELERWVDSRRVEEFARRENLFYIESSAKSGKNIDEIFSVLMDLMIESENQKEGESKTSDLVASLQTSLSDRITSQEKSPIAERLLTSRHHALDPGVIELKEEKGNKGTMEQDGGGRKNKSWCCLLN
;
A
#
# COMPACT_ATOMS: atom_id res chain seq x y z
N MET A 1 49.05 7.00 6.33
CA MET A 1 48.34 8.22 6.76
C MET A 1 49.15 9.39 6.22
N GLY A 2 48.60 10.06 5.21
CA GLY A 2 49.09 11.35 4.72
C GLY A 2 47.85 12.21 4.52
N ASN A 3 47.84 13.37 5.18
CA ASN A 3 46.76 14.36 5.33
C ASN A 3 45.66 14.02 6.35
N THR A 4 46.06 13.96 7.62
CA THR A 4 45.34 14.69 8.68
C THR A 4 45.53 16.18 8.40
N SER A 5 44.62 16.82 7.66
CA SER A 5 44.55 18.28 7.66
C SER A 5 44.23 18.72 9.09
N SER A 6 45.06 19.63 9.62
CA SER A 6 44.87 20.26 10.92
C SER A 6 43.44 20.81 11.02
N ALA A 7 42.91 20.91 12.24
CA ALA A 7 41.61 21.52 12.53
C ALA A 7 41.48 23.00 12.06
N GLU A 8 42.44 23.53 11.31
CA GLU A 8 42.64 24.94 11.03
C GLU A 8 41.82 25.51 9.87
N GLU A 9 41.03 24.71 9.14
CA GLU A 9 40.23 25.22 8.01
C GLU A 9 38.71 25.11 8.15
N ILE A 10 38.18 24.56 9.26
CA ILE A 10 36.73 24.52 9.50
C ILE A 10 36.28 25.59 10.51
N LYS A 11 35.35 26.45 10.08
CA LYS A 11 34.70 27.43 10.95
C LYS A 11 33.24 27.04 11.14
N LEU A 12 32.92 26.56 12.34
CA LEU A 12 31.53 26.26 12.73
C LEU A 12 30.75 27.56 12.91
N GLY A 13 29.52 27.58 12.42
CA GLY A 13 28.54 28.64 12.60
C GLY A 13 27.31 28.11 13.33
N ASP A 14 26.12 28.51 12.87
CA ASP A 14 24.87 28.16 13.55
C ASP A 14 24.62 26.64 13.59
N ARG A 15 24.14 26.17 14.73
CA ARG A 15 23.62 24.81 14.88
C ARG A 15 22.31 24.68 14.10
N ILE A 16 22.23 23.67 13.24
CA ILE A 16 21.08 23.43 12.34
C ILE A 16 20.34 22.13 12.62
N GLY A 17 20.97 21.20 13.34
CA GLY A 17 20.34 19.92 13.68
C GLY A 17 20.99 19.29 14.89
N GLU A 18 20.26 18.39 15.53
CA GLU A 18 20.70 17.63 16.69
C GLU A 18 20.13 16.21 16.58
N GLY A 19 20.98 15.20 16.78
CA GLY A 19 20.59 13.79 16.73
C GLY A 19 21.22 12.98 17.85
N SER A 20 20.95 11.68 17.86
CA SER A 20 21.51 10.74 18.86
C SER A 20 23.04 10.68 18.79
N TYR A 21 23.61 10.71 17.59
CA TYR A 21 25.05 10.55 17.36
C TYR A 21 25.85 11.85 17.40
N GLY A 22 25.22 13.02 17.28
CA GLY A 22 25.94 14.28 17.12
C GLY A 22 25.09 15.51 16.92
N GLU A 23 25.77 16.65 16.86
CA GLU A 23 25.21 17.96 16.56
C GLU A 23 25.65 18.39 15.15
N VAL A 24 24.75 18.98 14.37
CA VAL A 24 25.03 19.43 13.00
C VAL A 24 25.05 20.95 12.95
N PHE A 25 26.12 21.50 12.40
CA PHE A 25 26.34 22.93 12.25
C PHE A 25 26.44 23.32 10.78
N LYS A 26 25.97 24.52 10.43
CA LYS A 26 26.47 25.22 9.24
C LYS A 26 27.95 25.52 9.48
N ALA A 27 28.80 25.28 8.49
CA ALA A 27 30.20 25.61 8.61
C ALA A 27 30.78 26.11 7.28
N VAL A 28 31.97 26.68 7.37
CA VAL A 28 32.81 26.99 6.22
C VAL A 28 34.06 26.13 6.30
N TRP A 29 34.29 25.30 5.29
CA TRP A 29 35.47 24.46 5.15
C TRP A 29 36.15 24.81 3.83
N ASN A 30 37.40 25.28 3.88
CA ASN A 30 38.21 25.67 2.70
C ASN A 30 37.48 26.69 1.81
N GLY A 31 36.83 27.68 2.44
CA GLY A 31 36.02 28.70 1.76
C GLY A 31 34.66 28.21 1.24
N LYS A 32 34.37 26.91 1.32
CA LYS A 32 33.10 26.31 0.89
C LYS A 32 32.12 26.22 2.04
N ARG A 33 30.86 26.55 1.81
CA ARG A 33 29.77 26.33 2.78
C ARG A 33 29.43 24.84 2.84
N VAL A 34 29.41 24.28 4.04
CA VAL A 34 29.26 22.86 4.32
C VAL A 34 28.37 22.61 5.53
N ALA A 35 27.93 21.37 5.71
CA ALA A 35 27.36 20.89 6.97
C ALA A 35 28.44 20.12 7.74
N ALA A 36 28.53 20.37 9.04
CA ALA A 36 29.53 19.78 9.93
C ALA A 36 28.82 19.05 11.09
N LYS A 37 28.83 17.72 11.07
CA LYS A 37 28.28 16.86 12.14
C LYS A 37 29.38 16.52 13.14
N ARG A 38 29.34 17.15 14.31
CA ARG A 38 30.24 16.88 15.43
C ARG A 38 29.69 15.73 16.26
N ILE A 39 30.46 14.66 16.42
CA ILE A 39 30.09 13.50 17.25
C ILE A 39 30.01 13.94 18.73
N ARG A 40 29.06 13.41 19.50
CA ARG A 40 28.92 13.82 20.90
C ARG A 40 30.12 13.38 21.75
N PRO A 41 30.63 14.23 22.67
CA PRO A 41 31.72 13.86 23.58
C PRO A 41 31.39 12.65 24.47
N VAL A 42 30.10 12.44 24.80
CA VAL A 42 29.63 11.31 25.65
C VAL A 42 30.06 9.93 25.14
N PHE A 43 30.26 9.77 23.82
CA PHE A 43 30.76 8.51 23.24
C PHE A 43 32.22 8.21 23.62
N PHE A 44 32.94 9.18 24.17
CA PHE A 44 34.34 9.09 24.60
C PHE A 44 34.50 9.41 26.10
N GLU A 45 33.40 9.54 26.85
CA GLU A 45 33.46 9.71 28.30
C GLU A 45 34.02 8.44 28.97
N GLY A 46 34.99 8.63 29.88
CA GLY A 46 35.67 7.51 30.54
C GLY A 46 36.76 6.83 29.69
N ASP A 47 37.09 7.36 28.51
CA ASP A 47 38.17 6.88 27.64
C ASP A 47 39.56 7.32 28.13
N TYR A 48 39.94 6.92 29.35
CA TYR A 48 41.19 7.35 29.99
C TYR A 48 42.46 6.86 29.27
N ASP A 49 42.37 5.73 28.56
CA ASP A 49 43.49 5.12 27.82
C ASP A 49 43.41 5.34 26.30
N GLY A 50 42.36 6.00 25.80
CA GLY A 50 42.13 6.28 24.39
C GLY A 50 41.66 5.07 23.56
N SER A 51 41.38 3.93 24.20
CA SER A 51 40.98 2.69 23.53
C SER A 51 39.61 2.80 22.85
N ILE A 52 38.65 3.50 23.47
CA ILE A 52 37.30 3.70 22.92
C ILE A 52 37.37 4.57 21.68
N ARG A 53 38.13 5.68 21.75
CA ARG A 53 38.38 6.54 20.59
C ARG A 53 39.13 5.80 19.49
N ALA A 54 40.14 4.99 19.81
CA ALA A 54 40.87 4.21 18.81
C ALA A 54 39.94 3.22 18.08
N ALA A 55 39.11 2.48 18.81
CA ALA A 55 38.14 1.55 18.23
C ALA A 55 37.08 2.26 17.38
N PHE A 56 36.59 3.41 17.85
CA PHE A 56 35.68 4.27 17.07
C PHE A 56 36.34 4.71 15.76
N LEU A 57 37.58 5.21 15.81
CA LEU A 57 38.31 5.66 14.63
C LEU A 57 38.61 4.54 13.65
N GLU A 58 38.85 3.32 14.12
CA GLU A 58 39.04 2.16 13.23
C GLU A 58 37.75 1.82 12.47
N LYS A 59 36.61 1.76 13.17
CA LYS A 59 35.29 1.53 12.55
C LYS A 59 34.95 2.67 11.58
N PHE A 60 35.16 3.91 12.03
CA PHE A 60 34.92 5.11 11.26
C PHE A 60 35.79 5.16 10.00
N LYS A 61 37.04 4.69 10.05
CA LYS A 61 37.94 4.62 8.88
C LYS A 61 37.45 3.60 7.84
N LYS A 62 36.96 2.44 8.25
CA LYS A 62 36.36 1.45 7.33
C LYS A 62 35.10 2.02 6.67
N GLU A 63 34.24 2.63 7.47
CA GLU A 63 33.01 3.27 7.00
C GLU A 63 33.31 4.44 6.06
N TRP A 64 34.32 5.25 6.40
CA TRP A 64 34.82 6.34 5.58
C TRP A 64 35.25 5.89 4.18
N GLU A 65 35.99 4.79 4.07
CA GLU A 65 36.46 4.29 2.78
C GLU A 65 35.26 3.94 1.87
N ILE A 66 34.20 3.38 2.45
CA ILE A 66 32.93 3.10 1.76
C ILE A 66 32.22 4.42 1.40
N LEU A 67 31.99 5.31 2.36
CA LEU A 67 31.28 6.57 2.15
C LEU A 67 31.95 7.47 1.12
N ARG A 68 33.29 7.49 1.07
CA ARG A 68 34.06 8.26 0.08
C ARG A 68 33.98 7.66 -1.33
N SER A 69 33.67 6.37 -1.45
CA SER A 69 33.53 5.69 -2.73
C SER A 69 32.15 5.89 -3.37
N ILE A 70 31.18 6.36 -2.59
CA ILE A 70 29.82 6.64 -3.05
C ILE A 70 29.79 8.01 -3.73
N ASP A 71 29.40 8.03 -5.00
CA ASP A 71 29.18 9.26 -5.76
C ASP A 71 27.89 9.10 -6.57
N HIS A 72 26.84 9.77 -6.11
CA HIS A 72 25.51 9.73 -6.72
C HIS A 72 24.80 11.06 -6.46
N ASP A 73 24.03 11.56 -7.43
CA ASP A 73 23.38 12.86 -7.31
C ASP A 73 22.38 12.92 -6.15
N ASN A 74 21.71 11.81 -5.87
CA ASN A 74 20.73 11.66 -4.79
C ASN A 74 21.28 11.10 -3.47
N ILE A 75 22.60 11.15 -3.27
CA ILE A 75 23.23 10.83 -1.98
C ILE A 75 24.04 12.03 -1.52
N VAL A 76 23.96 12.36 -0.23
CA VAL A 76 24.69 13.50 0.35
C VAL A 76 26.18 13.29 0.15
N LYS A 77 26.81 14.24 -0.55
CA LYS A 77 28.24 14.21 -0.82
C LYS A 77 29.03 14.38 0.46
N TYR A 78 29.80 13.36 0.77
CA TYR A 78 30.73 13.36 1.86
C TYR A 78 32.04 14.03 1.41
N PHE A 79 32.49 15.09 2.10
CA PHE A 79 33.73 15.79 1.73
C PHE A 79 34.92 15.32 2.53
N THR A 80 34.85 15.45 3.85
CA THR A 80 35.96 15.06 4.71
C THR A 80 35.56 14.75 6.15
N ALA A 81 36.48 14.19 6.93
CA ALA A 81 36.35 13.96 8.35
C ALA A 81 37.55 14.59 9.03
N ILE A 82 37.27 15.34 10.07
CA ILE A 82 38.26 16.01 10.88
C ILE A 82 38.31 15.25 12.19
N VAL A 83 39.47 14.66 12.45
CA VAL A 83 39.73 13.90 13.68
C VAL A 83 40.76 14.68 14.48
N PRO A 84 40.33 15.63 15.32
CA PRO A 84 41.24 16.37 16.17
C PRO A 84 41.83 15.44 17.26
N PRO A 85 42.91 15.81 17.94
CA PRO A 85 43.37 15.08 19.12
C PRO A 85 42.35 15.16 20.27
N SER A 86 42.42 14.21 21.21
CA SER A 86 41.66 14.29 22.47
C SER A 86 41.97 15.61 23.19
N PRO A 87 40.99 16.32 23.78
CA PRO A 87 39.61 15.89 24.08
C PRO A 87 38.56 16.24 23.00
N GLU A 88 38.98 16.79 21.86
CA GLU A 88 38.02 17.27 20.86
C GLU A 88 37.32 16.11 20.13
N SER A 89 36.04 16.32 19.81
CA SER A 89 35.22 15.30 19.15
C SER A 89 35.41 15.31 17.63
N PRO A 90 35.40 14.14 16.96
CA PRO A 90 35.45 14.06 15.50
C PRO A 90 34.30 14.82 14.82
N ILE A 91 34.58 15.36 13.64
CA ILE A 91 33.62 16.11 12.82
C ILE A 91 33.54 15.49 11.42
N ILE A 92 32.33 15.20 10.99
CA ILE A 92 31.99 14.77 9.63
C ILE A 92 31.58 16.00 8.81
N VAL A 93 32.19 16.19 7.65
CA VAL A 93 31.94 17.33 6.76
C VAL A 93 31.27 16.86 5.47
N THR A 94 30.08 17.38 5.20
CA THR A 94 29.27 17.04 4.01
C THR A 94 28.80 18.28 3.26
N GLU A 95 28.17 18.09 2.10
CA GLU A 95 27.42 19.17 1.48
C GLU A 95 26.31 19.72 2.38
N LEU A 96 26.06 21.03 2.26
CA LEU A 96 25.01 21.73 2.99
C LEU A 96 23.75 21.79 2.13
N LEU A 97 22.63 21.29 2.66
CA LEU A 97 21.32 21.30 2.01
C LEU A 97 20.34 22.21 2.76
N GLU A 98 19.17 22.47 2.16
CA GLU A 98 18.23 23.49 2.64
C GLU A 98 17.51 23.06 3.92
N CYS A 99 16.93 21.86 3.91
CA CYS A 99 16.26 21.24 5.05
C CYS A 99 16.08 19.73 4.85
N ASP A 100 15.70 19.02 5.89
CA ASP A 100 15.21 17.64 5.81
C ASP A 100 13.74 17.57 5.36
N LEU A 101 13.33 16.43 4.80
CA LEU A 101 11.98 16.18 4.30
C LEU A 101 10.94 16.27 5.42
N ALA A 102 11.25 15.80 6.64
CA ALA A 102 10.34 15.91 7.78
C ALA A 102 10.01 17.38 8.11
N LYS A 103 11.02 18.26 8.08
CA LYS A 103 10.86 19.70 8.26
C LYS A 103 10.12 20.34 7.09
N HIS A 104 10.37 19.91 5.86
CA HIS A 104 9.63 20.38 4.68
C HIS A 104 8.13 20.09 4.80
N ILE A 105 7.76 18.85 5.12
CA ILE A 105 6.36 18.43 5.33
C ILE A 105 5.73 19.23 6.47
N ARG A 106 6.39 19.31 7.63
CA ARG A 106 5.87 19.99 8.82
C ARG A 106 5.66 21.49 8.64
N ASN A 107 6.54 22.16 7.89
CA ASN A 107 6.47 23.60 7.69
C ASN A 107 5.56 24.01 6.52
N SER A 108 5.07 23.04 5.73
CA SER A 108 4.15 23.34 4.65
C SER A 108 2.78 23.76 5.18
N THR A 109 2.26 24.84 4.62
CA THR A 109 0.93 25.38 4.92
C THR A 109 -0.11 25.05 3.85
N THR A 110 0.29 24.35 2.78
CA THR A 110 -0.61 23.97 1.68
C THR A 110 -1.43 22.72 2.01
N LYS A 111 -2.51 22.51 1.26
CA LYS A 111 -3.30 21.27 1.27
C LYS A 111 -3.44 20.75 -0.17
N PRO A 112 -2.89 19.58 -0.52
CA PRO A 112 -2.03 18.71 0.31
C PRO A 112 -0.72 19.43 0.74
N LYS A 113 -0.08 18.94 1.81
CA LYS A 113 1.16 19.55 2.33
C LYS A 113 2.32 19.47 1.33
N VAL A 114 2.39 18.39 0.56
CA VAL A 114 3.33 18.25 -0.55
C VAL A 114 2.52 17.98 -1.81
N PRO A 115 2.65 18.83 -2.86
CA PRO A 115 1.99 18.59 -4.15
C PRO A 115 2.40 17.26 -4.75
N PHE A 116 1.50 16.60 -5.47
CA PHE A 116 1.75 15.27 -6.04
C PHE A 116 2.98 15.23 -6.97
N SER A 117 3.22 16.28 -7.77
CA SER A 117 4.42 16.40 -8.60
C SER A 117 5.71 16.34 -7.78
N ASP A 118 5.72 17.01 -6.62
CA ASP A 118 6.87 17.08 -5.74
C ASP A 118 7.04 15.76 -4.98
N VAL A 119 5.93 15.08 -4.62
CA VAL A 119 5.97 13.70 -4.10
C VAL A 119 6.67 12.78 -5.09
N ILE A 120 6.26 12.77 -6.37
CA ILE A 120 6.88 11.92 -7.39
C ILE A 120 8.36 12.27 -7.54
N LYS A 121 8.70 13.56 -7.63
CA LYS A 121 10.09 14.02 -7.78
C LYS A 121 10.98 13.57 -6.62
N ILE A 122 10.58 13.88 -5.39
CA ILE A 122 11.34 13.58 -4.17
C ILE A 122 11.50 12.07 -4.00
N MET A 123 10.42 11.31 -4.19
CA MET A 123 10.45 9.86 -3.95
C MET A 123 11.17 9.11 -5.08
N LEU A 124 11.20 9.65 -6.30
CA LEU A 124 12.02 9.11 -7.39
C LEU A 124 13.51 9.29 -7.08
N ASP A 125 13.93 10.49 -6.66
CA ASP A 125 15.30 10.78 -6.23
C ASP A 125 15.75 9.81 -5.11
N VAL A 126 14.89 9.55 -4.12
CA VAL A 126 15.17 8.58 -3.04
C VAL A 126 15.28 7.15 -3.61
N ALA A 127 14.38 6.75 -4.49
CA ALA A 127 14.39 5.40 -5.07
C ALA A 127 15.64 5.15 -5.93
N GLU A 128 16.11 6.16 -6.66
CA GLU A 128 17.36 6.11 -7.45
C GLU A 128 18.59 5.95 -6.54
N ALA A 129 18.65 6.70 -5.44
CA ALA A 129 19.69 6.53 -4.43
C ALA A 129 19.71 5.12 -3.82
N LEU A 130 18.53 4.57 -3.45
CA LEU A 130 18.40 3.21 -2.94
C LEU A 130 18.84 2.17 -3.96
N HIS A 131 18.40 2.32 -5.22
CA HIS A 131 18.78 1.43 -6.29
C HIS A 131 20.30 1.40 -6.48
N TYR A 132 20.94 2.56 -6.46
CA TYR A 132 22.40 2.66 -6.55
C TYR A 132 23.08 1.88 -5.41
N ILE A 133 22.76 2.17 -4.13
CA ILE A 133 23.46 1.53 -3.00
C ILE A 133 23.17 0.03 -2.87
N HIS A 134 21.97 -0.42 -3.25
CA HIS A 134 21.57 -1.83 -3.19
C HIS A 134 22.20 -2.67 -4.32
N THR A 135 22.63 -2.05 -5.42
CA THR A 135 23.18 -2.75 -6.60
C THR A 135 24.71 -2.69 -6.71
N LEU A 136 25.38 -2.04 -5.75
CA LEU A 136 26.84 -2.09 -5.64
C LEU A 136 27.35 -3.53 -5.56
N LYS A 137 28.60 -3.75 -5.99
CA LYS A 137 29.26 -5.07 -5.89
C LYS A 137 29.19 -5.63 -4.46
N GLU A 138 29.34 -4.74 -3.49
CA GLU A 138 29.04 -4.97 -2.08
C GLU A 138 27.83 -4.11 -1.71
N PRO A 139 26.61 -4.67 -1.72
CA PRO A 139 25.41 -3.91 -1.42
C PRO A 139 25.47 -3.25 -0.04
N ILE A 140 24.99 -2.01 0.01
CA ILE A 140 24.91 -1.22 1.24
C ILE A 140 23.43 -1.09 1.62
N VAL A 141 23.08 -1.47 2.85
CA VAL A 141 21.72 -1.28 3.41
C VAL A 141 21.76 -0.11 4.39
N HIS A 142 20.86 0.86 4.21
CA HIS A 142 20.83 2.12 4.94
C HIS A 142 20.46 1.95 6.42
N ARG A 143 19.42 1.16 6.74
CA ARG A 143 18.96 0.76 8.09
C ARG A 143 18.31 1.83 8.97
N ASP A 144 18.48 3.12 8.67
CA ASP A 144 17.70 4.21 9.32
C ASP A 144 17.09 5.15 8.27
N LEU A 145 16.50 4.60 7.20
CA LEU A 145 15.87 5.44 6.18
C LEU A 145 14.59 6.05 6.77
N ALA A 146 14.54 7.39 6.82
CA ALA A 146 13.43 8.14 7.38
C ALA A 146 13.42 9.56 6.79
N SER A 147 12.30 10.27 6.88
CA SER A 147 12.18 11.64 6.32
C SER A 147 13.15 12.65 6.95
N LYS A 148 13.61 12.42 8.19
CA LYS A 148 14.68 13.23 8.84
C LYS A 148 16.06 13.03 8.20
N ASN A 149 16.28 11.90 7.51
CA ASN A 149 17.54 11.51 6.86
C ASN A 149 17.47 11.68 5.33
N VAL A 150 16.38 12.26 4.80
CA VAL A 150 16.30 12.70 3.40
C VAL A 150 16.39 14.23 3.38
N LEU A 151 17.44 14.76 2.78
CA LEU A 151 17.71 16.19 2.71
C LEU A 151 17.33 16.74 1.34
N LEU A 152 16.83 17.98 1.32
CA LEU A 152 16.32 18.63 0.10
C LEU A 152 17.22 19.78 -0.34
N THR A 153 17.47 19.88 -1.64
CA THR A 153 18.03 21.09 -2.26
C THR A 153 16.98 22.20 -2.33
N LYS A 154 17.42 23.42 -2.66
CA LYS A 154 16.52 24.55 -2.93
C LYS A 154 15.55 24.31 -4.09
N THR A 155 15.89 23.40 -5.00
CA THR A 155 15.08 23.02 -6.17
C THR A 155 14.29 21.74 -5.92
N LEU A 156 14.15 21.30 -4.66
CA LEU A 156 13.42 20.09 -4.26
C LEU A 156 13.97 18.80 -4.87
N HIS A 157 15.29 18.71 -5.06
CA HIS A 157 15.92 17.41 -5.26
C HIS A 157 16.26 16.78 -3.92
N ALA A 158 15.97 15.48 -3.79
CA ALA A 158 16.19 14.73 -2.57
C ALA A 158 17.55 14.03 -2.58
N LYS A 159 18.20 14.03 -1.43
CA LYS A 159 19.46 13.33 -1.18
C LYS A 159 19.39 12.54 0.13
N ILE A 160 19.72 11.25 0.07
CA ILE A 160 19.81 10.41 1.26
C ILE A 160 21.06 10.79 2.07
N ALA A 161 20.89 11.00 3.37
CA ALA A 161 21.92 11.36 4.33
C ALA A 161 22.05 10.29 5.43
N ASP A 162 23.10 10.42 6.26
CA ASP A 162 23.30 9.61 7.47
C ASP A 162 23.38 8.08 7.24
N LEU A 163 24.20 7.68 6.25
CA LEU A 163 24.66 6.30 6.06
C LEU A 163 25.52 5.75 7.23
N GLY A 164 25.55 6.42 8.38
CA GLY A 164 26.36 6.06 9.54
C GLY A 164 25.99 4.76 10.23
N GLN A 165 24.78 4.25 9.93
CA GLN A 165 24.31 2.94 10.37
C GLN A 165 24.36 1.90 9.25
N ALA A 166 24.80 2.32 8.05
CA ALA A 166 24.85 1.47 6.88
C ALA A 166 25.97 0.44 7.02
N LYS A 167 25.75 -0.75 6.46
CA LYS A 167 26.76 -1.80 6.41
C LYS A 167 26.90 -2.33 4.98
N ALA A 168 28.12 -2.61 4.56
CA ALA A 168 28.40 -3.37 3.34
C ALA A 168 28.28 -4.87 3.63
N PHE A 169 27.60 -5.61 2.75
CA PHE A 169 27.36 -7.06 2.93
C PHE A 169 27.97 -7.88 1.79
N PRO A 170 28.86 -8.85 2.08
CA PRO A 170 29.15 -9.93 1.16
C PRO A 170 27.88 -10.76 0.94
N ARG A 171 27.62 -11.21 -0.30
CA ARG A 171 26.38 -11.94 -0.69
C ARG A 171 25.97 -13.02 0.34
N GLY A 172 24.84 -12.79 1.03
CA GLY A 172 24.24 -13.70 2.01
C GLY A 172 23.91 -13.01 3.33
N ALA A 173 22.69 -13.22 3.85
CA ALA A 173 22.20 -12.55 5.05
C ALA A 173 23.11 -12.75 6.28
N MET A 174 23.53 -11.66 6.92
CA MET A 174 24.43 -11.69 8.09
C MET A 174 24.03 -10.73 9.22
N TYR A 175 24.46 -11.14 10.42
CA TYR A 175 24.07 -10.76 11.78
C TYR A 175 24.09 -9.27 12.09
N ALA A 176 23.05 -8.77 12.77
CA ALA A 176 22.99 -7.37 13.14
C ALA A 176 22.10 -7.05 14.36
N THR A 177 22.32 -5.85 14.90
CA THR A 177 21.65 -5.28 16.09
C THR A 177 20.12 -5.29 15.93
N ALA A 178 19.40 -5.65 16.99
CA ALA A 178 17.94 -5.55 17.05
C ALA A 178 17.51 -4.07 17.04
N MET A 179 16.47 -3.73 16.26
CA MET A 179 15.89 -2.38 16.14
C MET A 179 16.86 -1.23 15.83
N PRO A 180 17.59 -1.26 14.69
CA PRO A 180 18.27 -0.06 14.21
C PRO A 180 17.24 0.96 13.70
N GLY A 181 17.50 2.25 13.95
CA GLY A 181 16.78 3.35 13.31
C GLY A 181 15.54 3.86 14.05
N THR A 182 14.67 4.56 13.31
CA THR A 182 13.48 5.23 13.84
C THR A 182 12.27 4.27 13.83
N PRO A 183 11.68 3.90 14.99
CA PRO A 183 10.72 2.78 15.08
C PRO A 183 9.51 2.87 14.12
N VAL A 184 8.99 4.07 13.87
CA VAL A 184 7.84 4.26 12.96
C VAL A 184 8.13 3.93 11.49
N TYR A 185 9.39 3.75 11.10
CA TYR A 185 9.81 3.34 9.74
C TYR A 185 10.38 1.92 9.71
N ALA A 186 10.47 1.24 10.86
CA ALA A 186 11.16 -0.02 11.00
C ALA A 186 10.30 -1.18 10.49
N ALA A 187 10.91 -2.05 9.68
CA ALA A 187 10.27 -3.25 9.17
C ALA A 187 10.02 -4.27 10.31
N PRO A 188 8.94 -5.07 10.27
CA PRO A 188 8.57 -5.99 11.35
C PRO A 188 9.68 -6.99 11.69
N GLU A 189 10.46 -7.44 10.70
CA GLU A 189 11.58 -8.37 10.90
C GLU A 189 12.79 -7.78 11.65
N THR A 190 12.78 -6.47 11.94
CA THR A 190 13.82 -5.81 12.73
C THR A 190 13.55 -5.82 14.24
N TYR A 191 12.32 -6.16 14.64
CA TYR A 191 11.88 -6.20 16.04
C TYR A 191 12.34 -7.49 16.75
N PRO A 192 12.73 -7.41 18.03
CA PRO A 192 13.09 -8.58 18.80
C PRO A 192 11.82 -9.36 19.20
N THR A 193 11.70 -10.61 18.75
CA THR A 193 10.61 -11.51 19.17
C THR A 193 10.80 -11.91 20.64
N GLY A 194 9.90 -11.48 21.54
CA GLY A 194 9.83 -11.96 22.93
C GLY A 194 9.22 -13.36 23.02
N LEU A 195 9.64 -14.17 24.02
CA LEU A 195 9.31 -15.60 24.23
C LEU A 195 9.83 -16.57 23.16
N GLY A 196 11.16 -16.56 22.95
CA GLY A 196 11.88 -17.73 22.42
C GLY A 196 12.26 -17.72 20.94
N GLY A 197 12.11 -16.59 20.24
CA GLY A 197 12.38 -16.48 18.80
C GLY A 197 13.70 -15.80 18.37
N LEU A 198 14.47 -15.19 19.28
CA LEU A 198 15.86 -14.89 18.98
C LEU A 198 16.69 -16.15 19.22
N PRO A 199 17.58 -16.58 18.30
CA PRO A 199 18.74 -17.34 18.73
C PRO A 199 19.40 -16.51 19.84
N LYS A 200 19.64 -17.10 21.01
CA LYS A 200 20.45 -16.46 22.06
C LYS A 200 21.74 -15.89 21.43
N GLY A 201 21.85 -14.57 21.36
CA GLY A 201 23.00 -13.81 20.86
C GLY A 201 22.77 -13.11 19.51
N ASP A 202 23.04 -11.81 19.44
CA ASP A 202 23.45 -10.93 18.30
C ASP A 202 23.05 -11.25 16.84
N LYS A 203 22.00 -12.03 16.55
CA LYS A 203 21.83 -12.66 15.23
C LYS A 203 20.45 -12.47 14.59
N ALA A 204 20.01 -11.21 14.39
CA ALA A 204 18.97 -10.90 13.41
C ALA A 204 19.55 -10.90 11.99
N ARG A 205 18.86 -11.55 11.04
CA ARG A 205 19.22 -11.59 9.61
C ARG A 205 18.19 -10.76 8.83
N TYR A 206 18.61 -9.65 8.24
CA TYR A 206 17.75 -8.80 7.41
C TYR A 206 18.50 -8.34 6.15
N THR A 207 17.75 -8.04 5.10
CA THR A 207 18.25 -7.73 3.74
C THR A 207 18.02 -6.25 3.39
N GLU A 208 18.32 -5.84 2.16
CA GLU A 208 18.01 -4.51 1.62
C GLU A 208 16.51 -4.16 1.65
N LYS A 209 15.65 -5.17 1.80
CA LYS A 209 14.19 -5.03 1.86
C LYS A 209 13.69 -4.23 3.07
N ILE A 210 14.49 -4.07 4.13
CA ILE A 210 14.11 -3.19 5.23
C ILE A 210 14.07 -1.72 4.79
N ASP A 211 14.98 -1.30 3.90
CA ASP A 211 14.99 0.07 3.38
C ASP A 211 13.79 0.31 2.47
N ILE A 212 13.34 -0.72 1.75
CA ILE A 212 12.12 -0.67 0.93
C ILE A 212 10.87 -0.47 1.80
N PHE A 213 10.82 -1.12 2.96
CA PHE A 213 9.73 -0.92 3.90
C PHE A 213 9.72 0.51 4.46
N SER A 214 10.90 0.98 4.89
CA SER A 214 11.08 2.36 5.34
C SER A 214 10.74 3.39 4.26
N PHE A 215 11.04 3.09 2.99
CA PHE A 215 10.60 3.87 1.83
C PHE A 215 9.06 3.91 1.73
N GLY A 216 8.38 2.78 1.91
CA GLY A 216 6.91 2.71 1.92
C GLY A 216 6.27 3.56 3.03
N ALA A 217 6.83 3.50 4.24
CA ALA A 217 6.36 4.31 5.37
C ALA A 217 6.56 5.81 5.13
N MET A 218 7.71 6.19 4.55
CA MET A 218 8.00 7.58 4.17
C MET A 218 7.14 8.06 2.99
N LEU A 219 6.86 7.18 2.03
CA LEU A 219 5.95 7.48 0.92
C LEU A 219 4.52 7.75 1.43
N LEU A 220 4.06 7.00 2.44
CA LEU A 220 2.78 7.27 3.08
C LEU A 220 2.79 8.61 3.82
N GLU A 221 3.83 8.87 4.63
CA GLU A 221 4.01 10.12 5.38
C GLU A 221 3.98 11.36 4.47
N ILE A 222 4.71 11.36 3.35
CA ILE A 222 4.77 12.52 2.45
C ILE A 222 3.42 12.77 1.75
N ILE A 223 2.62 11.72 1.52
CA ILE A 223 1.30 11.81 0.87
C ILE A 223 0.26 12.38 1.83
N ILE A 224 0.15 11.85 3.06
CA ILE A 224 -0.82 12.33 4.06
C ILE A 224 -0.35 13.60 4.76
N GLY A 225 0.97 13.83 4.81
CA GLY A 225 1.60 15.03 5.36
C GLY A 225 1.85 14.99 6.86
N HIS A 226 1.82 13.81 7.49
CA HIS A 226 2.20 13.60 8.88
C HIS A 226 2.59 12.14 9.15
N LEU A 227 3.26 11.92 10.27
CA LEU A 227 3.42 10.60 10.88
C LEU A 227 2.11 10.15 11.54
N PRO A 228 1.95 8.84 11.83
CA PRO A 228 0.80 8.33 12.57
C PRO A 228 0.53 9.17 13.82
N ALA A 229 -0.72 9.59 14.02
CA ALA A 229 -1.12 10.45 15.15
C ALA A 229 -1.03 9.73 16.51
N HIS A 230 -1.11 8.40 16.48
CA HIS A 230 -1.00 7.51 17.64
C HIS A 230 0.14 6.52 17.41
N ASP A 231 0.67 5.99 18.50
CA ASP A 231 1.65 4.91 18.43
C ASP A 231 1.04 3.73 17.67
N LEU A 232 1.78 3.23 16.69
CA LEU A 232 1.36 2.05 15.94
C LEU A 232 1.28 0.86 16.90
N PRO A 233 0.26 -0.02 16.75
CA PRO A 233 0.22 -1.28 17.49
C PRO A 233 1.53 -2.04 17.34
N ASP A 234 1.88 -2.87 18.33
CA ASP A 234 3.08 -3.69 18.22
C ASP A 234 3.02 -4.57 16.96
N PRO A 235 4.13 -4.69 16.22
CA PRO A 235 4.17 -5.51 15.00
C PRO A 235 4.03 -6.99 15.29
N ILE A 236 4.23 -7.41 16.53
CA ILE A 236 4.25 -8.79 16.98
C ILE A 236 3.42 -8.84 18.27
N LEU A 237 2.39 -9.68 18.28
CA LEU A 237 1.52 -9.90 19.44
C LEU A 237 2.22 -10.80 20.48
N GLU A 238 1.64 -10.91 21.68
CA GLU A 238 2.20 -11.73 22.78
C GLU A 238 2.35 -13.23 22.44
N ASP A 239 1.52 -13.72 21.52
CA ASP A 239 1.56 -15.10 21.00
C ASP A 239 2.56 -15.31 19.85
N GLY A 240 3.25 -14.24 19.42
CA GLY A 240 4.23 -14.26 18.34
C GLY A 240 3.64 -14.02 16.94
N GLU A 241 2.33 -13.76 16.81
CA GLU A 241 1.73 -13.44 15.52
C GLU A 241 2.17 -12.06 15.02
N ILE A 242 2.53 -11.98 13.74
CA ILE A 242 2.92 -10.72 13.10
C ILE A 242 1.65 -10.01 12.62
N VAL A 243 1.42 -8.79 13.10
CA VAL A 243 0.29 -7.95 12.68
C VAL A 243 0.58 -7.38 11.29
N PRO A 244 -0.29 -7.60 10.28
CA PRO A 244 -0.12 -6.99 8.96
C PRO A 244 -0.01 -5.47 9.02
N GLU A 245 0.94 -4.89 8.29
CA GLU A 245 1.27 -3.47 8.41
C GLU A 245 0.12 -2.57 7.94
N TYR A 246 -0.67 -3.02 6.97
CA TYR A 246 -1.87 -2.30 6.52
C TYR A 246 -2.93 -2.19 7.62
N ILE A 247 -2.94 -3.12 8.58
CA ILE A 247 -3.82 -3.05 9.75
C ILE A 247 -3.25 -2.06 10.75
N ARG A 248 -1.94 -2.15 11.04
CA ARG A 248 -1.23 -1.21 11.94
C ARG A 248 -1.39 0.24 11.49
N ARG A 249 -1.42 0.48 10.18
CA ARG A 249 -1.56 1.80 9.53
C ARG A 249 -2.92 2.03 8.88
N SER A 250 -3.96 1.34 9.34
CA SER A 250 -5.29 1.41 8.71
C SER A 250 -5.86 2.82 8.65
N GLU A 251 -5.62 3.64 9.67
CA GLU A 251 -6.08 5.04 9.71
C GLU A 251 -5.34 5.93 8.70
N ASP A 252 -4.02 5.79 8.61
CA ASP A 252 -3.19 6.52 7.64
C ASP A 252 -3.53 6.13 6.19
N LEU A 253 -3.77 4.84 5.93
CA LEU A 253 -4.14 4.32 4.62
C LEU A 253 -5.56 4.75 4.21
N GLU A 254 -6.48 4.86 5.17
CA GLU A 254 -7.81 5.42 4.93
C GLU A 254 -7.74 6.91 4.58
N GLU A 255 -6.89 7.68 5.26
CA GLU A 255 -6.66 9.10 4.98
C GLU A 255 -6.00 9.33 3.62
N MET A 256 -4.96 8.56 3.29
CA MET A 256 -4.37 8.54 1.94
C MET A 256 -5.44 8.33 0.86
N GLY A 257 -6.42 7.49 1.20
CA GLY A 257 -7.50 7.10 0.32
C GLY A 257 -7.05 5.99 -0.64
N PRO A 258 -7.88 4.94 -0.81
CA PRO A 258 -7.56 3.78 -1.67
C PRO A 258 -7.46 4.16 -3.16
N ASN A 259 -7.82 5.39 -3.50
CA ASN A 259 -7.75 5.90 -4.86
C ASN A 259 -6.43 6.54 -5.24
N HIS A 260 -5.60 6.85 -4.26
CA HIS A 260 -4.37 7.56 -4.51
C HIS A 260 -3.54 6.77 -5.53
N PRO A 261 -2.98 7.39 -6.58
CA PRO A 261 -2.28 6.67 -7.65
C PRO A 261 -1.14 5.78 -7.15
N LEU A 262 -0.56 6.12 -5.99
CA LEU A 262 0.52 5.39 -5.33
C LEU A 262 0.07 4.39 -4.26
N HIS A 263 -1.24 4.19 -4.05
CA HIS A 263 -1.76 3.33 -2.97
C HIS A 263 -1.25 1.89 -3.08
N SER A 264 -1.29 1.31 -4.29
CA SER A 264 -0.75 -0.04 -4.53
C SER A 264 0.75 -0.12 -4.26
N LEU A 265 1.51 0.93 -4.56
CA LEU A 265 2.96 0.95 -4.33
C LEU A 265 3.27 1.03 -2.84
N VAL A 266 2.52 1.84 -2.08
CA VAL A 266 2.63 1.92 -0.61
C VAL A 266 2.39 0.55 0.02
N LEU A 267 1.29 -0.13 -0.34
CA LEU A 267 0.97 -1.46 0.19
C LEU A 267 2.04 -2.50 -0.15
N GLN A 268 2.56 -2.50 -1.38
CA GLN A 268 3.62 -3.42 -1.79
C GLN A 268 4.94 -3.19 -1.02
N CYS A 269 5.31 -1.94 -0.77
CA CYS A 269 6.49 -1.61 0.02
C CYS A 269 6.33 -1.99 1.50
N LEU A 270 5.12 -1.86 2.05
CA LEU A 270 4.78 -2.16 3.45
C LEU A 270 4.44 -3.63 3.72
N ASP A 271 4.63 -4.55 2.76
CA ASP A 271 4.34 -5.96 2.98
C ASP A 271 5.21 -6.54 4.12
N ASN A 272 4.60 -7.28 5.04
CA ASN A 272 5.33 -7.89 6.17
C ASN A 272 6.33 -8.95 5.70
N ILE A 273 6.13 -9.55 4.53
CA ILE A 273 7.04 -10.52 3.92
C ILE A 273 8.08 -9.78 3.07
N PRO A 274 9.37 -9.75 3.46
CA PRO A 274 10.40 -8.97 2.77
C PRO A 274 10.53 -9.31 1.28
N GLU A 275 10.33 -10.57 0.91
CA GLU A 275 10.46 -11.07 -0.47
C GLU A 275 9.35 -10.52 -1.39
N LYS A 276 8.16 -10.22 -0.85
CA LYS A 276 7.04 -9.66 -1.61
C LYS A 276 7.22 -8.18 -1.93
N ARG A 277 8.06 -7.48 -1.17
CA ARG A 277 8.37 -6.06 -1.43
C ARG A 277 9.10 -5.89 -2.76
N PRO A 278 8.82 -4.85 -3.56
CA PRO A 278 9.55 -4.57 -4.79
C PRO A 278 11.02 -4.27 -4.49
N ASN A 279 11.90 -4.43 -5.47
CA ASN A 279 13.23 -3.84 -5.37
C ASN A 279 13.18 -2.35 -5.78
N ALA A 280 14.19 -1.57 -5.43
CA ALA A 280 14.24 -0.14 -5.74
C ALA A 280 14.13 0.16 -7.25
N GLY A 281 14.66 -0.71 -8.12
CA GLY A 281 14.51 -0.58 -9.57
C GLY A 281 13.06 -0.64 -10.03
N LYS A 282 12.27 -1.56 -9.45
CA LYS A 282 10.84 -1.66 -9.74
C LYS A 282 10.05 -0.46 -9.24
N ILE A 283 10.43 0.10 -8.09
CA ILE A 283 9.83 1.34 -7.57
C ILE A 283 10.06 2.50 -8.53
N ILE A 284 11.28 2.66 -9.06
CA ILE A 284 11.62 3.67 -10.08
C ILE A 284 10.72 3.52 -11.31
N GLU A 285 10.56 2.30 -11.84
CA GLU A 285 9.67 2.05 -12.99
C GLU A 285 8.23 2.50 -12.73
N GLU A 286 7.69 2.21 -11.55
CA GLU A 286 6.32 2.59 -11.18
C GLU A 286 6.18 4.11 -11.02
N LEU A 287 7.13 4.78 -10.38
CA LEU A 287 7.10 6.24 -10.20
C LEU A 287 7.26 7.00 -11.53
N LEU A 288 8.09 6.50 -12.45
CA LEU A 288 8.30 7.11 -13.77
C LEU A 288 7.03 7.12 -14.63
N LYS A 289 6.07 6.22 -14.40
CA LYS A 289 4.77 6.24 -15.09
C LYS A 289 4.01 7.53 -14.79
N PHE A 290 4.15 8.07 -13.58
CA PHE A 290 3.49 9.30 -13.15
C PHE A 290 4.28 10.56 -13.54
N SER A 291 5.62 10.49 -13.51
CA SER A 291 6.48 11.60 -13.96
C SER A 291 6.17 12.04 -15.39
N LYS A 292 6.05 11.08 -16.32
CA LYS A 292 5.70 11.36 -17.73
C LYS A 292 4.33 12.02 -17.93
N VAL A 293 3.39 11.80 -17.01
CA VAL A 293 2.05 12.41 -17.06
C VAL A 293 2.10 13.85 -16.54
N VAL A 294 2.88 14.10 -15.49
CA VAL A 294 3.11 15.44 -14.94
C VAL A 294 3.78 16.35 -15.98
N ASP A 295 4.81 15.86 -16.69
CA ASP A 295 5.52 16.64 -17.72
C ASP A 295 4.63 17.03 -18.92
N ARG A 296 3.71 16.14 -19.34
CA ARG A 296 2.77 16.42 -20.44
C ARG A 296 1.71 17.46 -20.07
N THR A 297 1.34 17.51 -18.78
CA THR A 297 0.36 18.47 -18.27
C THR A 297 1.00 19.85 -18.09
N LEU A 298 2.29 19.91 -17.75
CA LEU A 298 3.04 21.16 -17.60
C LEU A 298 3.48 21.80 -18.94
N SER A 299 3.70 20.99 -19.99
CA SER A 299 4.13 21.47 -21.31
C SER A 299 3.00 22.02 -22.20
N SER A 300 1.74 21.92 -21.76
CA SER A 300 0.55 22.34 -22.53
C SER A 300 -0.16 23.60 -21.99
N SER A 301 0.39 24.30 -20.98
CA SER A 301 -0.19 25.54 -20.45
C SER A 301 0.73 26.76 -20.63
N PRO A 302 0.24 27.91 -21.12
CA PRO A 302 0.95 29.19 -21.01
C PRO A 302 0.95 29.65 -19.55
N ALA A 303 1.95 30.47 -19.22
CA ALA A 303 2.26 30.93 -17.87
C ALA A 303 1.03 31.44 -17.09
N GLY A 304 0.86 30.90 -15.88
CA GLY A 304 0.07 31.52 -14.83
C GLY A 304 -1.28 30.86 -14.54
N ASP A 305 -1.31 29.55 -14.28
CA ASP A 305 -2.36 28.98 -13.44
C ASP A 305 -1.79 27.92 -12.51
N LYS A 306 -2.08 28.12 -11.21
CA LYS A 306 -1.73 27.19 -10.13
C LYS A 306 -2.40 25.86 -10.45
N VAL A 307 -1.62 24.78 -10.54
CA VAL A 307 -2.11 23.40 -10.63
C VAL A 307 -3.07 23.20 -9.46
N GLY A 308 -4.36 23.21 -9.76
CA GLY A 308 -5.43 23.07 -8.79
C GLY A 308 -5.30 21.73 -8.08
N ALA A 309 -5.62 21.73 -6.79
CA ALA A 309 -5.84 20.52 -6.02
C ALA A 309 -6.65 19.52 -6.86
N MET A 310 -6.10 18.34 -7.12
CA MET A 310 -6.87 17.25 -7.72
C MET A 310 -8.05 16.96 -6.78
N SER A 311 -9.25 17.07 -7.32
CA SER A 311 -10.49 16.83 -6.59
C SER A 311 -10.43 15.46 -5.92
N HIS A 312 -10.66 15.41 -4.61
CA HIS A 312 -11.03 14.17 -3.93
C HIS A 312 -12.14 13.50 -4.75
N ILE A 313 -11.88 12.30 -5.27
CA ILE A 313 -12.91 11.54 -5.99
C ILE A 313 -14.00 11.22 -4.97
N HIS A 314 -15.12 11.96 -5.06
CA HIS A 314 -16.28 11.73 -4.23
C HIS A 314 -16.98 10.47 -4.72
N TYR A 315 -17.16 9.50 -3.82
CA TYR A 315 -18.00 8.34 -4.08
C TYR A 315 -19.35 8.59 -3.45
N ASP A 316 -20.41 8.14 -4.12
CA ASP A 316 -21.75 8.18 -3.54
C ASP A 316 -21.82 7.24 -2.33
N HIS A 317 -21.10 6.10 -2.38
CA HIS A 317 -21.03 5.15 -1.26
C HIS A 317 -19.63 4.52 -1.09
N LYS A 318 -19.23 4.29 0.16
CA LYS A 318 -18.03 3.53 0.54
C LYS A 318 -18.42 2.39 1.48
N PHE A 319 -18.23 1.15 1.05
CA PHE A 319 -18.59 -0.03 1.83
C PHE A 319 -17.39 -0.94 2.05
N LYS A 320 -17.27 -1.42 3.29
CA LYS A 320 -16.41 -2.56 3.66
C LYS A 320 -17.30 -3.77 3.89
N LEU A 321 -16.96 -4.90 3.29
CA LEU A 321 -17.64 -6.18 3.50
C LEU A 321 -16.63 -7.28 3.81
N VAL A 322 -17.11 -8.31 4.49
CA VAL A 322 -16.32 -9.49 4.86
C VAL A 322 -16.87 -10.74 4.18
N VAL A 323 -15.99 -11.64 3.78
CA VAL A 323 -16.35 -12.96 3.23
C VAL A 323 -15.91 -14.04 4.21
N LEU A 324 -16.88 -14.81 4.71
CA LEU A 324 -16.76 -15.72 5.84
C LEU A 324 -17.27 -17.13 5.49
N GLY A 325 -16.90 -18.13 6.30
CA GLY A 325 -17.26 -19.54 6.10
C GLY A 325 -16.11 -20.49 6.36
N GLU A 326 -16.39 -21.79 6.39
CA GLU A 326 -15.40 -22.83 6.69
C GLU A 326 -14.22 -22.86 5.68
N SER A 327 -13.10 -23.48 6.06
CA SER A 327 -11.97 -23.66 5.14
C SER A 327 -12.37 -24.55 3.96
N GLY A 328 -12.06 -24.13 2.73
CA GLY A 328 -12.31 -24.94 1.52
C GLY A 328 -13.69 -24.80 0.88
N VAL A 329 -14.58 -23.95 1.41
CA VAL A 329 -15.91 -23.68 0.83
C VAL A 329 -15.86 -22.81 -0.44
N GLY A 330 -14.72 -22.20 -0.75
CA GLY A 330 -14.48 -21.43 -1.98
C GLY A 330 -14.66 -19.92 -1.87
N LYS A 331 -14.49 -19.33 -0.68
CA LYS A 331 -14.51 -17.87 -0.45
C LYS A 331 -13.57 -17.09 -1.38
N THR A 332 -12.30 -17.46 -1.38
CA THR A 332 -11.26 -16.89 -2.26
C THR A 332 -11.60 -17.07 -3.73
N SER A 333 -12.21 -18.20 -4.11
CA SER A 333 -12.66 -18.44 -5.48
C SER A 333 -13.80 -17.51 -5.89
N ILE A 334 -14.77 -17.27 -5.00
CA ILE A 334 -15.87 -16.32 -5.22
C ILE A 334 -15.32 -14.90 -5.40
N VAL A 335 -14.43 -14.46 -4.50
CA VAL A 335 -13.81 -13.12 -4.56
C VAL A 335 -12.96 -12.96 -5.82
N THR A 336 -12.10 -13.94 -6.12
CA THR A 336 -11.25 -13.92 -7.32
C THR A 336 -12.09 -13.86 -8.60
N ARG A 337 -13.18 -14.64 -8.66
CA ARG A 337 -14.08 -14.66 -9.82
C ARG A 337 -14.81 -13.33 -9.99
N PHE A 338 -15.26 -12.71 -8.91
CA PHE A 338 -15.89 -11.39 -8.94
C PHE A 338 -14.92 -10.31 -9.42
N LEU A 339 -13.67 -10.32 -8.94
CA LEU A 339 -12.65 -9.34 -9.33
C LEU A 339 -12.16 -9.55 -10.78
N ASN A 340 -12.26 -10.78 -11.30
CA ASN A 340 -11.83 -11.14 -12.64
C ASN A 340 -12.79 -12.16 -13.28
N ALA A 341 -13.82 -11.64 -13.96
CA ALA A 341 -14.84 -12.44 -14.64
C ALA A 341 -14.25 -13.48 -15.64
N ASN A 342 -13.15 -13.14 -16.31
CA ASN A 342 -12.48 -13.98 -17.31
C ASN A 342 -11.48 -14.99 -16.72
N SER A 343 -11.33 -15.08 -15.40
CA SER A 343 -10.38 -16.02 -14.77
C SER A 343 -10.79 -17.47 -15.04
N GLN A 344 -9.99 -18.25 -15.79
CA GLN A 344 -10.25 -19.69 -15.93
C GLN A 344 -9.83 -20.40 -14.64
N LEU A 345 -10.79 -20.72 -13.76
CA LEU A 345 -10.54 -21.50 -12.54
C LEU A 345 -10.53 -23.03 -12.80
N SER A 346 -10.74 -23.47 -14.04
CA SER A 346 -10.71 -24.88 -14.41
C SER A 346 -9.29 -25.46 -14.25
N GLY A 347 -9.11 -26.34 -13.26
CA GLY A 347 -7.85 -27.07 -13.04
C GLY A 347 -6.86 -26.42 -12.07
N ILE A 348 -7.22 -25.30 -11.42
CA ILE A 348 -6.37 -24.64 -10.41
C ILE A 348 -6.97 -24.87 -9.02
N THR A 349 -6.34 -25.72 -8.22
CA THR A 349 -6.61 -25.78 -6.78
C THR A 349 -5.98 -24.55 -6.15
N LEU A 350 -6.78 -23.53 -5.83
CA LEU A 350 -6.28 -22.40 -5.04
C LEU A 350 -5.82 -22.94 -3.67
N PRO A 351 -4.61 -22.59 -3.21
CA PRO A 351 -4.13 -22.99 -1.90
C PRO A 351 -5.09 -22.49 -0.82
N ARG A 352 -5.21 -23.23 0.30
CA ARG A 352 -6.05 -22.80 1.42
C ARG A 352 -5.55 -21.46 1.94
N THR A 353 -6.44 -20.47 1.96
CA THR A 353 -6.20 -19.13 2.49
C THR A 353 -5.92 -19.22 3.98
N LEU A 354 -4.64 -19.06 4.33
CA LEU A 354 -4.12 -19.15 5.70
C LEU A 354 -4.26 -17.81 6.45
N GLN A 355 -4.34 -16.70 5.72
CA GLN A 355 -4.42 -15.32 6.23
C GLN A 355 -5.52 -14.54 5.51
N SER A 356 -6.10 -13.52 6.15
CA SER A 356 -7.08 -12.63 5.52
C SER A 356 -6.46 -11.77 4.39
N GLU A 357 -7.16 -11.69 3.24
CA GLU A 357 -6.76 -10.90 2.07
C GLU A 357 -7.76 -9.76 1.80
N ASP A 358 -7.27 -8.53 1.69
CA ASP A 358 -8.09 -7.35 1.37
C ASP A 358 -8.04 -7.02 -0.12
N HIS A 359 -9.21 -6.81 -0.72
CA HIS A 359 -9.37 -6.41 -2.12
C HIS A 359 -10.18 -5.11 -2.22
N PHE A 360 -9.70 -4.18 -3.04
CA PHE A 360 -10.37 -2.88 -3.25
C PHE A 360 -10.87 -2.78 -4.69
N GLN A 361 -12.18 -2.61 -4.85
CA GLN A 361 -12.82 -2.56 -6.16
C GLN A 361 -13.66 -1.30 -6.31
N ARG A 362 -13.49 -0.62 -7.45
CA ARG A 362 -14.33 0.52 -7.84
C ARG A 362 -15.41 0.03 -8.77
N LEU A 363 -16.65 0.37 -8.46
CA LEU A 363 -17.83 -0.09 -9.18
C LEU A 363 -18.72 1.12 -9.51
N ARG A 364 -19.41 1.06 -10.65
CA ARG A 364 -20.58 1.87 -10.92
C ARG A 364 -21.71 0.88 -10.80
N PHE A 365 -22.58 1.11 -9.84
CA PHE A 365 -23.68 0.24 -9.54
C PHE A 365 -24.95 1.07 -9.72
N ARG A 366 -25.73 0.72 -10.76
CA ARG A 366 -26.78 1.60 -11.30
C ARG A 366 -26.17 2.96 -11.67
N ASP A 367 -26.69 4.05 -11.14
CA ASP A 367 -26.19 5.42 -11.38
C ASP A 367 -25.24 5.93 -10.29
N LYS A 368 -24.89 5.07 -9.31
CA LYS A 368 -24.05 5.45 -8.18
C LYS A 368 -22.63 4.92 -8.31
N SER A 369 -21.68 5.72 -7.84
CA SER A 369 -20.28 5.37 -7.70
C SER A 369 -20.02 4.73 -6.34
N VAL A 370 -19.59 3.47 -6.34
CA VAL A 370 -19.38 2.68 -5.12
C VAL A 370 -17.91 2.26 -5.01
N HIS A 371 -17.32 2.51 -3.85
CA HIS A 371 -16.04 1.95 -3.46
C HIS A 371 -16.24 0.76 -2.54
N LEU A 372 -15.78 -0.41 -2.97
CA LEU A 372 -15.99 -1.67 -2.27
C LEU A 372 -14.65 -2.20 -1.74
N HIS A 373 -14.56 -2.37 -0.43
CA HIS A 373 -13.46 -3.03 0.26
C HIS A 373 -13.93 -4.42 0.68
N ILE A 374 -13.40 -5.47 0.06
CA ILE A 374 -13.75 -6.87 0.28
C ILE A 374 -12.64 -7.51 1.10
N VAL A 375 -12.96 -8.02 2.28
CA VAL A 375 -12.02 -8.77 3.12
C VAL A 375 -12.32 -10.26 3.00
N ASP A 376 -11.46 -11.02 2.31
CA ASP A 376 -11.54 -12.48 2.23
C ASP A 376 -10.88 -13.10 3.46
N VAL A 377 -11.66 -13.63 4.39
CA VAL A 377 -11.15 -14.10 5.68
C VAL A 377 -10.75 -15.57 5.61
N GLY A 378 -9.55 -15.90 6.10
CA GLY A 378 -9.08 -17.29 6.21
C GLY A 378 -10.03 -18.12 7.09
N GLY A 379 -10.53 -19.25 6.57
CA GLY A 379 -11.55 -20.06 7.27
C GLY A 379 -11.11 -20.67 8.61
N HIS A 380 -9.80 -20.66 8.91
CA HIS A 380 -9.23 -21.11 10.19
C HIS A 380 -8.96 -19.97 11.18
N GLU A 381 -8.89 -18.70 10.74
CA GLU A 381 -8.49 -17.58 11.61
C GLU A 381 -9.57 -17.27 12.64
N LEU A 382 -10.84 -17.21 12.27
CA LEU A 382 -11.87 -16.68 13.18
C LEU A 382 -12.22 -17.61 14.35
N ALA A 383 -11.97 -18.91 14.21
CA ALA A 383 -12.14 -19.88 15.31
C ALA A 383 -11.02 -19.81 16.37
N ARG A 384 -9.90 -19.12 16.08
CA ARG A 384 -8.74 -19.00 16.99
C ARG A 384 -8.32 -17.56 17.30
N ALA A 385 -8.60 -16.60 16.42
CA ALA A 385 -8.11 -15.21 16.49
C ALA A 385 -9.12 -14.26 17.17
N SER A 386 -9.39 -14.49 18.45
CA SER A 386 -10.23 -13.61 19.27
C SER A 386 -9.68 -12.18 19.41
N SER A 387 -8.37 -11.98 19.17
CA SER A 387 -7.64 -10.71 19.25
C SER A 387 -7.71 -9.83 17.98
N LEU A 388 -7.74 -10.42 16.77
CA LEU A 388 -7.77 -9.68 15.49
C LEU A 388 -9.20 -9.37 15.00
N ALA A 389 -10.20 -10.09 15.52
CA ALA A 389 -11.61 -9.90 15.16
C ALA A 389 -12.09 -8.42 15.28
N PRO A 390 -11.76 -7.64 16.31
CA PRO A 390 -12.21 -6.24 16.39
C PRO A 390 -11.76 -5.36 15.23
N GLN A 391 -10.59 -5.63 14.63
CA GLN A 391 -10.04 -4.82 13.53
C GLN A 391 -10.60 -5.24 12.16
N ILE A 392 -10.77 -6.54 11.92
CA ILE A 392 -11.40 -7.06 10.69
C ILE A 392 -12.83 -6.55 10.57
N PHE A 393 -13.61 -6.62 11.65
CA PHE A 393 -15.01 -6.22 11.66
C PHE A 393 -15.26 -4.71 11.84
N ARG A 394 -14.21 -3.90 12.07
CA ARG A 394 -14.33 -2.43 12.19
C ARG A 394 -14.92 -1.84 10.89
N ARG A 395 -16.03 -1.09 11.04
CA ARG A 395 -16.77 -0.39 9.96
C ARG A 395 -17.28 -1.29 8.82
N VAL A 396 -17.42 -2.60 9.07
CA VAL A 396 -18.07 -3.50 8.11
C VAL A 396 -19.54 -3.11 7.97
N ARG A 397 -20.01 -3.05 6.72
CA ARG A 397 -21.39 -2.67 6.34
C ARG A 397 -22.17 -3.81 5.69
N GLY A 398 -21.52 -4.92 5.36
CA GLY A 398 -22.18 -6.13 4.85
C GLY A 398 -21.31 -7.37 5.00
N ALA A 399 -21.91 -8.55 4.94
CA ALA A 399 -21.18 -9.83 4.99
C ALA A 399 -21.67 -10.82 3.95
N VAL A 400 -20.74 -11.62 3.43
CA VAL A 400 -21.01 -12.81 2.63
C VAL A 400 -20.61 -14.02 3.47
N ILE A 401 -21.51 -14.96 3.71
CA ILE A 401 -21.21 -16.22 4.39
C ILE A 401 -21.35 -17.33 3.37
N ALA A 402 -20.25 -18.01 3.05
CA ALA A 402 -20.24 -19.10 2.08
C ALA A 402 -20.15 -20.46 2.77
N PHE A 403 -20.89 -21.44 2.23
CA PHE A 403 -20.76 -22.86 2.56
C PHE A 403 -20.71 -23.68 1.27
N ASP A 404 -20.31 -24.94 1.38
CA ASP A 404 -20.20 -25.88 0.26
C ASP A 404 -21.44 -26.77 0.19
N LEU A 405 -22.16 -26.77 -0.94
CA LEU A 405 -23.35 -27.60 -1.16
C LEU A 405 -23.06 -29.12 -1.10
N LEU A 406 -21.79 -29.50 -1.20
CA LEU A 406 -21.31 -30.88 -1.10
C LEU A 406 -20.90 -31.28 0.32
N SER A 407 -20.88 -30.34 1.28
CA SER A 407 -20.43 -30.58 2.65
C SER A 407 -21.48 -30.13 3.67
N GLU A 408 -22.21 -31.10 4.23
CA GLU A 408 -23.18 -30.83 5.30
C GLU A 408 -22.50 -30.20 6.53
N MET A 409 -21.27 -30.58 6.83
CA MET A 409 -20.48 -29.98 7.92
C MET A 409 -20.29 -28.48 7.73
N SER A 410 -20.04 -28.03 6.49
CA SER A 410 -19.85 -26.61 6.21
C SER A 410 -21.12 -25.78 6.43
N PHE A 411 -22.29 -26.38 6.22
CA PHE A 411 -23.58 -25.77 6.51
C PHE A 411 -23.88 -25.72 8.01
N LEU A 412 -23.51 -26.77 8.77
CA LEU A 412 -23.68 -26.80 10.23
C LEU A 412 -22.90 -25.70 10.97
N GLU A 413 -21.83 -25.18 10.37
CA GLU A 413 -21.06 -24.05 10.92
C GLU A 413 -21.64 -22.67 10.58
N VAL A 414 -22.55 -22.56 9.61
CA VAL A 414 -23.17 -21.27 9.22
C VAL A 414 -23.80 -20.51 10.39
N PRO A 415 -24.55 -21.13 11.32
CA PRO A 415 -25.09 -20.44 12.49
C PRO A 415 -24.02 -19.77 13.36
N ASN A 416 -22.84 -20.40 13.50
CA ASN A 416 -21.73 -19.83 14.26
C ASN A 416 -21.18 -18.58 13.56
N TRP A 417 -21.04 -18.63 12.23
CA TRP A 417 -20.60 -17.48 11.43
C TRP A 417 -21.58 -16.30 11.49
N VAL A 418 -22.88 -16.58 11.41
CA VAL A 418 -23.93 -15.56 11.55
C VAL A 418 -23.82 -14.91 12.93
N LYS A 419 -23.71 -15.73 13.99
CA LYS A 419 -23.56 -15.23 15.36
C LYS A 419 -22.36 -14.30 15.52
N VAL A 420 -21.19 -14.66 14.99
CA VAL A 420 -20.00 -13.79 15.01
C VAL A 420 -20.27 -12.45 14.35
N VAL A 421 -20.87 -12.44 13.16
CA VAL A 421 -21.15 -11.21 12.41
C VAL A 421 -22.10 -10.31 13.19
N ARG A 422 -23.17 -10.89 13.73
CA ARG A 422 -24.19 -10.17 14.52
C ARG A 422 -23.59 -9.60 15.81
N GLU A 423 -22.78 -10.37 16.53
CA GLU A 423 -22.07 -9.92 17.75
C GLU A 423 -21.07 -8.78 17.49
N LYS A 424 -20.38 -8.79 16.34
CA LYS A 424 -19.31 -7.81 16.04
C LYS A 424 -19.80 -6.57 15.29
N CYS A 425 -20.83 -6.70 14.45
CA CYS A 425 -21.27 -5.65 13.53
C CYS A 425 -22.71 -5.16 13.77
N GLY A 426 -23.49 -5.87 14.59
CA GLY A 426 -24.88 -5.54 14.92
C GLY A 426 -25.90 -6.41 14.20
N GLU A 427 -27.09 -6.49 14.80
CA GLU A 427 -28.20 -7.36 14.34
C GLU A 427 -28.76 -6.98 12.97
N GLU A 428 -28.63 -5.74 12.54
CA GLU A 428 -29.20 -5.24 11.28
C GLU A 428 -28.23 -5.32 10.09
N LEU A 429 -27.01 -5.85 10.27
CA LEU A 429 -26.04 -5.93 9.17
C LEU A 429 -26.61 -6.78 8.01
N PRO A 430 -26.59 -6.29 6.75
CA PRO A 430 -26.91 -7.12 5.59
C PRO A 430 -25.99 -8.33 5.46
N ILE A 431 -26.57 -9.53 5.34
CA ILE A 431 -25.84 -10.77 5.14
C ILE A 431 -26.41 -11.52 3.93
N VAL A 432 -25.52 -11.90 3.01
CA VAL A 432 -25.81 -12.82 1.90
C VAL A 432 -25.21 -14.19 2.23
N LEU A 433 -26.07 -15.20 2.39
CA LEU A 433 -25.72 -16.60 2.54
C LEU A 433 -25.54 -17.24 1.15
N VAL A 434 -24.39 -17.87 0.93
CA VAL A 434 -23.99 -18.40 -0.37
C VAL A 434 -23.75 -19.91 -0.29
N GLY A 435 -24.58 -20.69 -0.98
CA GLY A 435 -24.32 -22.11 -1.24
C GLY A 435 -23.45 -22.25 -2.48
N ASN A 436 -22.16 -22.50 -2.33
CA ASN A 436 -21.22 -22.60 -3.44
C ASN A 436 -21.08 -24.04 -3.96
N LYS A 437 -20.52 -24.19 -5.18
CA LYS A 437 -20.34 -25.46 -5.92
C LYS A 437 -21.64 -26.07 -6.45
N ASP A 438 -22.56 -25.19 -6.86
CA ASP A 438 -23.84 -25.54 -7.47
C ASP A 438 -23.72 -26.32 -8.81
N ASP A 439 -22.52 -26.36 -9.41
CA ASP A 439 -22.22 -27.04 -10.67
C ASP A 439 -22.09 -28.56 -10.57
N GLU A 440 -22.08 -29.12 -9.36
CA GLU A 440 -21.95 -30.56 -9.12
C GLU A 440 -23.32 -31.22 -8.87
N LEU A 441 -23.50 -32.46 -9.35
CA LEU A 441 -24.80 -33.17 -9.32
C LEU A 441 -25.13 -33.79 -7.95
N GLU A 442 -24.12 -34.18 -7.18
CA GLU A 442 -24.28 -34.87 -5.89
C GLU A 442 -24.31 -33.88 -4.71
N ARG A 443 -25.48 -33.31 -4.42
CA ARG A 443 -25.65 -32.37 -3.30
C ARG A 443 -25.93 -33.10 -1.99
N TRP A 444 -25.29 -32.63 -0.91
CA TRP A 444 -25.50 -33.15 0.45
C TRP A 444 -26.29 -32.19 1.34
N VAL A 445 -26.52 -30.96 0.88
CA VAL A 445 -27.33 -29.95 1.56
C VAL A 445 -28.59 -29.67 0.74
N ASP A 446 -29.77 -29.87 1.35
CA ASP A 446 -31.07 -29.59 0.72
C ASP A 446 -31.37 -28.09 0.70
N SER A 447 -31.63 -27.52 -0.49
CA SER A 447 -31.87 -26.09 -0.67
C SER A 447 -33.06 -25.57 0.16
N ARG A 448 -34.10 -26.40 0.38
CA ARG A 448 -35.27 -26.01 1.20
C ARG A 448 -34.88 -25.76 2.67
N ARG A 449 -34.01 -26.62 3.21
CA ARG A 449 -33.48 -26.47 4.58
C ARG A 449 -32.68 -25.18 4.74
N VAL A 450 -31.92 -24.80 3.71
CA VAL A 450 -31.14 -23.56 3.71
C VAL A 450 -32.05 -22.34 3.60
N GLU A 451 -33.06 -22.39 2.74
CA GLU A 451 -34.07 -21.33 2.60
C GLU A 451 -34.84 -21.08 3.90
N GLU A 452 -35.25 -22.14 4.60
CA GLU A 452 -35.90 -22.02 5.91
C GLU A 452 -35.00 -21.36 6.96
N PHE A 453 -33.72 -21.75 7.00
CA PHE A 453 -32.72 -21.13 7.86
C PHE A 453 -32.52 -19.64 7.51
N ALA A 454 -32.31 -19.33 6.24
CA ALA A 454 -32.11 -17.96 5.76
C ALA A 454 -33.31 -17.07 6.07
N ARG A 455 -34.54 -17.58 5.91
CA ARG A 455 -35.77 -16.87 6.26
C ARG A 455 -35.85 -16.58 7.75
N ARG A 456 -35.46 -17.53 8.61
CA ARG A 456 -35.50 -17.38 10.07
C ARG A 456 -34.48 -16.34 10.55
N GLU A 457 -33.27 -16.34 9.98
CA GLU A 457 -32.17 -15.44 10.38
C GLU A 457 -32.15 -14.11 9.58
N ASN A 458 -33.17 -13.86 8.75
CA ASN A 458 -33.31 -12.70 7.87
C ASN A 458 -32.09 -12.49 6.95
N LEU A 459 -31.65 -13.56 6.29
CA LEU A 459 -30.52 -13.58 5.36
C LEU A 459 -31.02 -13.69 3.93
N PHE A 460 -30.32 -13.06 2.99
CA PHE A 460 -30.53 -13.34 1.57
C PHE A 460 -29.79 -14.62 1.19
N TYR A 461 -30.45 -15.60 0.59
CA TYR A 461 -29.82 -16.86 0.17
C TYR A 461 -29.69 -16.94 -1.35
N ILE A 462 -28.52 -17.37 -1.82
CA ILE A 462 -28.23 -17.61 -3.23
C ILE A 462 -27.28 -18.81 -3.40
N GLU A 463 -27.57 -19.67 -4.38
CA GLU A 463 -26.66 -20.71 -4.82
C GLU A 463 -25.73 -20.17 -5.91
N SER A 464 -24.44 -20.50 -5.86
CA SER A 464 -23.44 -20.02 -6.82
C SER A 464 -22.44 -21.09 -7.19
N SER A 465 -21.69 -20.83 -8.27
CA SER A 465 -20.56 -21.67 -8.65
C SER A 465 -19.41 -20.77 -9.08
N ALA A 466 -18.42 -20.62 -8.22
CA ALA A 466 -17.18 -19.91 -8.56
C ALA A 466 -16.47 -20.54 -9.77
N LYS A 467 -16.64 -21.85 -9.98
CA LYS A 467 -16.06 -22.60 -11.12
C LYS A 467 -16.68 -22.20 -12.45
N SER A 468 -18.01 -22.11 -12.54
CA SER A 468 -18.72 -21.69 -13.76
C SER A 468 -18.88 -20.17 -13.89
N GLY A 469 -18.77 -19.43 -12.78
CA GLY A 469 -19.11 -18.01 -12.70
C GLY A 469 -20.59 -17.75 -12.41
N LYS A 470 -21.43 -18.79 -12.25
CA LYS A 470 -22.86 -18.66 -11.97
C LYS A 470 -23.11 -17.89 -10.67
N ASN A 471 -23.96 -16.86 -10.74
CA ASN A 471 -24.46 -16.06 -9.61
C ASN A 471 -23.39 -15.27 -8.84
N ILE A 472 -22.19 -15.10 -9.38
CA ILE A 472 -21.10 -14.42 -8.66
C ILE A 472 -21.32 -12.91 -8.60
N ASP A 473 -21.72 -12.28 -9.70
CA ASP A 473 -21.99 -10.84 -9.72
C ASP A 473 -23.27 -10.50 -8.96
N GLU A 474 -24.23 -11.43 -8.94
CA GLU A 474 -25.50 -11.33 -8.23
C GLU A 474 -25.30 -11.27 -6.71
N ILE A 475 -24.38 -12.05 -6.15
CA ILE A 475 -24.02 -12.00 -4.71
C ILE A 475 -23.68 -10.56 -4.29
N PHE A 476 -22.76 -9.93 -5.02
CA PHE A 476 -22.29 -8.58 -4.67
C PHE A 476 -23.29 -7.50 -5.06
N SER A 477 -24.11 -7.70 -6.11
CA SER A 477 -25.19 -6.79 -6.48
C SER A 477 -26.25 -6.69 -5.39
N VAL A 478 -26.74 -7.84 -4.92
CA VAL A 478 -27.75 -7.91 -3.86
C VAL A 478 -27.20 -7.32 -2.57
N LEU A 479 -25.96 -7.68 -2.20
CA LEU A 479 -25.36 -7.12 -0.99
C LEU A 479 -25.21 -5.60 -1.08
N MET A 480 -24.82 -5.04 -2.23
CA MET A 480 -24.75 -3.59 -2.42
C MET A 480 -26.11 -2.91 -2.32
N ASP A 481 -27.17 -3.49 -2.92
CA ASP A 481 -28.53 -2.96 -2.76
C ASP A 481 -28.94 -2.89 -1.28
N LEU A 482 -28.69 -3.96 -0.52
CA LEU A 482 -28.98 -4.00 0.91
C LEU A 482 -28.15 -2.99 1.73
N MET A 483 -26.87 -2.82 1.38
CA MET A 483 -25.98 -1.86 2.06
C MET A 483 -26.36 -0.41 1.78
N ILE A 484 -26.72 -0.09 0.54
CA ILE A 484 -27.20 1.25 0.14
C ILE A 484 -28.51 1.56 0.87
N GLU A 485 -29.43 0.60 0.92
CA GLU A 485 -30.70 0.79 1.63
C GLU A 485 -30.48 0.99 3.13
N SER A 486 -29.65 0.15 3.76
CA SER A 486 -29.29 0.28 5.18
C SER A 486 -28.62 1.62 5.50
N GLU A 487 -27.91 2.22 4.52
CA GLU A 487 -27.36 3.57 4.66
C GLU A 487 -28.43 4.66 4.59
N ASN A 488 -29.35 4.59 3.62
CA ASN A 488 -30.45 5.54 3.47
C ASN A 488 -31.43 5.49 4.67
N GLN A 489 -31.63 4.31 5.27
CA GLN A 489 -32.49 4.10 6.43
C GLN A 489 -32.03 4.83 7.70
N LYS A 490 -30.76 5.26 7.79
CA LYS A 490 -30.32 6.14 8.90
C LYS A 490 -30.96 7.54 8.83
N GLU A 491 -31.69 7.85 7.75
CA GLU A 491 -32.39 9.12 7.52
C GLU A 491 -33.95 9.01 7.52
N GLY A 492 -34.54 7.83 7.76
CA GLY A 492 -36.01 7.64 7.88
C GLY A 492 -36.48 6.18 8.06
N GLU A 493 -37.64 5.93 8.71
CA GLU A 493 -38.12 4.62 9.20
C GLU A 493 -38.67 3.59 8.17
N SER A 494 -38.31 2.29 8.37
CA SER A 494 -38.88 0.98 7.89
C SER A 494 -38.38 0.44 6.52
N LYS A 495 -38.05 -0.86 6.23
CA LYS A 495 -37.91 -2.18 6.92
C LYS A 495 -36.97 -3.09 6.06
N THR A 496 -35.75 -3.40 6.50
CA THR A 496 -34.74 -4.21 5.76
C THR A 496 -35.24 -5.60 5.34
N SER A 497 -36.12 -6.20 6.13
CA SER A 497 -36.70 -7.53 5.87
C SER A 497 -37.60 -7.58 4.62
N ASP A 498 -38.36 -6.49 4.37
CA ASP A 498 -39.25 -6.41 3.20
C ASP A 498 -38.44 -6.33 1.89
N LEU A 499 -37.28 -5.65 1.92
CA LEU A 499 -36.37 -5.59 0.78
C LEU A 499 -35.69 -6.94 0.52
N VAL A 500 -35.26 -7.67 1.56
CA VAL A 500 -34.70 -9.03 1.39
C VAL A 500 -35.70 -9.95 0.69
N ALA A 501 -36.98 -9.93 1.12
CA ALA A 501 -38.03 -10.71 0.49
C ALA A 501 -38.30 -10.29 -0.96
N SER A 502 -38.35 -8.97 -1.23
CA SER A 502 -38.54 -8.43 -2.59
C SER A 502 -37.38 -8.79 -3.52
N LEU A 503 -36.13 -8.72 -3.04
CA LEU A 503 -34.95 -9.08 -3.82
C LEU A 503 -34.92 -10.59 -4.08
N GLN A 504 -35.36 -11.43 -3.14
CA GLN A 504 -35.42 -12.88 -3.34
C GLN A 504 -36.39 -13.23 -4.47
N THR A 505 -37.56 -12.59 -4.49
CA THR A 505 -38.54 -12.77 -5.58
C THR A 505 -37.98 -12.24 -6.91
N SER A 506 -37.37 -11.04 -6.92
CA SER A 506 -36.76 -10.48 -8.13
C SER A 506 -35.61 -11.32 -8.69
N LEU A 507 -34.79 -11.94 -7.83
CA LEU A 507 -33.72 -12.83 -8.26
C LEU A 507 -34.28 -14.10 -8.91
N SER A 508 -35.33 -14.70 -8.35
CA SER A 508 -36.03 -15.84 -8.94
C SER A 508 -36.60 -15.50 -10.33
N ASP A 509 -37.15 -14.30 -10.50
CA ASP A 509 -37.66 -13.82 -11.79
C ASP A 509 -36.53 -13.56 -12.80
N ARG A 510 -35.39 -13.01 -12.37
CA ARG A 510 -34.22 -12.79 -13.26
C ARG A 510 -33.56 -14.08 -13.71
N ILE A 511 -33.47 -15.08 -12.83
CA ILE A 511 -32.94 -16.40 -13.16
C ILE A 511 -33.81 -17.07 -14.24
N THR A 512 -35.14 -16.85 -14.20
CA THR A 512 -36.06 -17.38 -15.22
C THR A 512 -36.05 -16.57 -16.51
N SER A 513 -35.76 -15.26 -16.48
CA SER A 513 -35.70 -14.38 -17.66
C SER A 513 -34.31 -14.27 -18.33
N GLN A 514 -33.26 -14.85 -17.74
CA GLN A 514 -31.85 -14.74 -18.20
C GLN A 514 -31.34 -13.29 -18.34
N GLU A 515 -31.88 -12.37 -17.53
CA GLU A 515 -31.38 -10.99 -17.47
C GLU A 515 -29.98 -10.92 -16.83
N LYS A 516 -29.10 -10.08 -17.39
CA LYS A 516 -27.72 -9.91 -16.91
C LYS A 516 -27.66 -9.01 -15.67
N SER A 517 -26.75 -9.31 -14.75
CA SER A 517 -26.46 -8.45 -13.59
C SER A 517 -25.99 -7.03 -14.00
N PRO A 518 -26.42 -5.97 -13.30
CA PRO A 518 -25.94 -4.59 -13.52
C PRO A 518 -24.42 -4.42 -13.39
N ILE A 519 -23.73 -5.32 -12.67
CA ILE A 519 -22.26 -5.28 -12.51
C ILE A 519 -21.56 -6.01 -13.66
N ALA A 520 -22.19 -7.05 -14.23
CA ALA A 520 -21.60 -7.88 -15.28
C ALA A 520 -21.25 -7.08 -16.53
N GLU A 521 -22.07 -6.09 -16.90
CA GLU A 521 -21.82 -5.21 -18.05
C GLU A 521 -20.55 -4.35 -17.88
N ARG A 522 -20.26 -3.90 -16.65
CA ARG A 522 -19.06 -3.14 -16.33
C ARG A 522 -17.79 -3.99 -16.42
N LEU A 523 -17.86 -5.27 -16.06
CA LEU A 523 -16.72 -6.19 -16.09
C LEU A 523 -16.39 -6.67 -17.51
N LEU A 524 -17.31 -6.52 -18.46
CA LEU A 524 -17.11 -6.84 -19.89
C LEU A 524 -16.47 -5.68 -20.68
N THR A 525 -16.58 -4.44 -20.24
CA THR A 525 -15.87 -3.31 -20.85
C THR A 525 -14.37 -3.37 -20.52
N SER A 526 -13.52 -3.37 -21.56
CA SER A 526 -12.06 -3.23 -21.39
C SER A 526 -11.75 -2.02 -20.50
N ARG A 527 -10.83 -2.19 -19.53
CA ARG A 527 -10.44 -1.20 -18.52
C ARG A 527 -10.06 0.18 -19.09
N HIS A 528 -9.83 0.28 -20.40
CA HIS A 528 -9.53 1.54 -21.10
C HIS A 528 -10.70 2.52 -21.19
N HIS A 529 -11.95 2.12 -20.95
CA HIS A 529 -13.11 3.03 -21.02
C HIS A 529 -13.78 3.34 -19.68
N ALA A 530 -13.38 2.67 -18.59
CA ALA A 530 -13.96 2.92 -17.27
C ALA A 530 -13.02 3.79 -16.44
N LEU A 531 -13.21 5.11 -16.58
CA LEU A 531 -12.51 6.23 -15.93
C LEU A 531 -11.27 6.72 -16.69
N ASP A 532 -11.50 7.47 -17.76
CA ASP A 532 -10.49 8.35 -18.31
C ASP A 532 -10.46 9.65 -17.47
N PRO A 533 -9.29 10.08 -16.95
CA PRO A 533 -9.09 11.43 -16.46
C PRO A 533 -9.02 12.37 -17.68
N GLY A 534 -10.18 12.78 -18.18
CA GLY A 534 -10.27 13.68 -19.32
C GLY A 534 -11.69 13.82 -19.80
N VAL A 535 -12.34 14.93 -19.45
CA VAL A 535 -13.60 15.35 -20.06
C VAL A 535 -13.34 15.59 -21.55
N ILE A 536 -14.03 14.84 -22.42
CA ILE A 536 -14.32 15.30 -23.78
C ILE A 536 -15.84 15.24 -23.95
N GLU A 537 -16.46 16.42 -23.86
CA GLU A 537 -17.82 16.65 -24.32
C GLU A 537 -17.92 16.34 -25.82
N LEU A 538 -18.83 15.45 -26.20
CA LEU A 538 -19.37 15.45 -27.55
C LEU A 538 -20.58 16.40 -27.57
N LYS A 539 -20.35 17.59 -28.12
CA LYS A 539 -21.41 18.58 -28.40
C LYS A 539 -22.48 17.97 -29.29
N GLU A 540 -23.75 18.28 -29.00
CA GLU A 540 -24.84 18.13 -29.94
C GLU A 540 -24.58 18.97 -31.21
N GLU A 541 -24.43 18.33 -32.37
CA GLU A 541 -24.66 19.02 -33.63
C GLU A 541 -26.17 19.07 -33.90
N LYS A 542 -26.81 20.16 -33.48
CA LYS A 542 -28.07 20.59 -34.08
C LYS A 542 -27.80 21.08 -35.50
N GLY A 543 -28.08 20.19 -36.45
CA GLY A 543 -28.76 20.46 -37.72
C GLY A 543 -28.11 21.40 -38.72
N ASN A 544 -27.83 20.87 -39.91
CA ASN A 544 -28.21 21.58 -41.11
C ASN A 544 -28.81 20.64 -42.17
N LYS A 545 -29.91 21.11 -42.75
CA LYS A 545 -30.67 20.49 -43.82
C LYS A 545 -29.81 20.42 -45.09
N GLY A 546 -29.89 19.31 -45.82
CA GLY A 546 -29.28 19.16 -47.14
C GLY A 546 -29.70 17.87 -47.81
N THR A 547 -30.85 17.92 -48.47
CA THR A 547 -31.30 17.09 -49.61
C THR A 547 -30.31 16.06 -50.17
N MET A 548 -30.64 14.77 -50.07
CA MET A 548 -30.13 13.74 -50.99
C MET A 548 -31.06 13.64 -52.20
N GLU A 549 -30.61 14.20 -53.32
CA GLU A 549 -30.96 13.73 -54.66
C GLU A 549 -30.14 12.49 -54.99
N GLN A 550 -30.77 11.59 -55.74
CA GLN A 550 -30.23 10.35 -56.26
C GLN A 550 -29.26 10.64 -57.43
N ASP A 551 -28.13 9.94 -57.45
CA ASP A 551 -27.43 9.41 -58.63
C ASP A 551 -26.18 8.67 -58.11
N GLY A 552 -25.76 7.50 -58.58
CA GLY A 552 -25.96 6.88 -59.87
C GLY A 552 -24.59 6.53 -60.47
N GLY A 553 -24.10 5.30 -60.23
CA GLY A 553 -22.91 4.73 -60.90
C GLY A 553 -21.56 5.16 -60.28
N GLY A 554 -20.50 4.36 -60.31
CA GLY A 554 -20.25 3.10 -60.96
C GLY A 554 -18.74 2.87 -61.03
N ARG A 555 -18.36 1.59 -60.87
CA ARG A 555 -17.15 0.92 -61.40
C ARG A 555 -15.77 1.22 -60.80
N LYS A 556 -15.26 0.12 -60.21
CA LYS A 556 -14.01 -0.61 -60.57
C LYS A 556 -12.69 0.16 -60.46
N ASN A 557 -11.78 -0.31 -59.59
CA ASN A 557 -10.84 -1.40 -59.90
C ASN A 557 -9.86 -1.64 -58.74
N LYS A 558 -9.63 -2.94 -58.48
CA LYS A 558 -8.32 -3.64 -58.31
C LYS A 558 -7.32 -3.08 -57.29
N SER A 559 -6.57 -3.88 -56.54
CA SER A 559 -6.47 -5.32 -56.26
C SER A 559 -5.22 -5.48 -55.40
N TRP A 560 -5.21 -6.45 -54.48
CA TRP A 560 -4.05 -7.32 -54.15
C TRP A 560 -2.82 -6.65 -53.50
N CYS A 561 -2.00 -7.28 -52.66
CA CYS A 561 -1.93 -8.56 -51.94
C CYS A 561 -0.63 -8.48 -51.10
N CYS A 562 -0.33 -9.54 -50.33
CA CYS A 562 0.94 -9.87 -49.63
C CYS A 562 1.08 -9.19 -48.25
N LEU A 563 0.87 -9.83 -47.08
CA LEU A 563 1.20 -11.17 -46.55
C LEU A 563 2.71 -11.48 -46.45
N LEU A 564 3.09 -11.83 -45.20
CA LEU A 564 4.26 -12.58 -44.69
C LEU A 564 5.54 -11.78 -44.40
N ASN A 565 5.90 -11.63 -43.12
CA ASN A 565 6.44 -12.68 -42.25
C ASN A 565 6.04 -12.48 -40.79
#